data_AF-A0A4D4LHD2-F1
#
_entry.id   AF-A0A4D4LHD2-F1
#
_cell.length_a   1.000
_cell.length_b   1.000
_cell.length_c   1.000
_cell.angle_alpha   90.00
_cell.angle_beta   90.00
_cell.angle_gamma   90.00
#
_symmetry.space_group_name_H-M   'P 1'
#
loop_
_entity.id
_entity.type
_entity.pdbx_description
1 polymer ?
#
loop_
_entity_poly.entity_id
_entity_poly.type
_entity_poly.pdbx_seq_one_letter_code
_entity_poly.pdbx_strand_id
1 'polypeptide(L)'
;MSAQPIHPHTEPDRVPRNAEGIAAALEGERRMEFYRELLAAAPEDAEGVLRRWWCEAMLDTDPSGGRLTEAALNGALPTTSVAAAIARRRAAGLPVE
;
A
#
# COMPACT_ATOMS: atom_id res chain seq x y z
N MET A 1 -32.48 2.95 1.79
CA MET A 1 -31.04 2.60 1.89
C MET A 1 -30.60 2.07 0.54
N SER A 2 -29.80 2.81 -0.21
CA SER A 2 -29.20 2.32 -1.47
C SER A 2 -27.76 1.91 -1.19
N ALA A 3 -27.44 0.63 -1.34
CA ALA A 3 -26.06 0.17 -1.35
C ALA A 3 -25.38 0.72 -2.61
N GLN A 4 -24.26 1.44 -2.44
CA GLN A 4 -23.43 1.85 -3.57
C GLN A 4 -22.80 0.60 -4.21
N PRO A 5 -22.67 0.53 -5.54
CA PRO A 5 -21.96 -0.56 -6.19
C PRO A 5 -20.50 -0.57 -5.71
N ILE A 6 -20.01 -1.73 -5.27
CA ILE A 6 -18.57 -1.92 -5.12
C ILE A 6 -18.01 -1.95 -6.54
N HIS A 7 -17.35 -0.89 -6.98
CA HIS A 7 -16.63 -0.90 -8.25
C HIS A 7 -15.52 -1.96 -8.15
N PRO A 8 -15.58 -3.05 -8.94
CA PRO A 8 -14.46 -3.97 -8.99
C PRO A 8 -13.27 -3.19 -9.53
N HIS A 9 -12.16 -3.18 -8.78
CA HIS A 9 -10.87 -2.72 -9.29
C HIS A 9 -10.61 -3.50 -10.58
N THR A 10 -10.71 -2.81 -11.72
CA THR A 10 -10.69 -3.44 -13.04
C THR A 10 -9.25 -3.79 -13.46
N GLU A 11 -8.26 -3.15 -12.85
CA GLU A 11 -6.85 -3.47 -13.03
C GLU A 11 -6.38 -4.35 -11.87
N PRO A 12 -5.64 -5.44 -12.14
CA PRO A 12 -5.04 -6.25 -11.09
C PRO A 12 -4.03 -5.41 -10.30
N ASP A 13 -3.97 -5.64 -8.99
CA ASP A 13 -2.94 -5.04 -8.13
C ASP A 13 -1.55 -5.34 -8.73
N ARG A 14 -0.66 -4.34 -8.74
CA ARG A 14 0.72 -4.49 -9.27
C ARG A 14 1.47 -5.63 -8.59
N VAL A 15 1.23 -5.81 -7.29
CA VAL A 15 1.68 -6.97 -6.51
C VAL A 15 0.45 -7.78 -6.13
N PRO A 16 0.34 -9.05 -6.52
CA PRO A 16 -0.75 -9.91 -6.06
C PRO A 16 -0.75 -10.06 -4.52
N ARG A 17 -1.91 -9.98 -3.89
CA ARG A 17 -2.09 -10.10 -2.42
C ARG A 17 -2.01 -11.55 -1.92
N ASN A 18 -0.97 -12.27 -2.31
CA ASN A 18 -0.68 -13.62 -1.83
C ASN A 18 0.83 -13.77 -1.60
N ALA A 19 1.23 -14.80 -0.86
CA ALA A 19 2.62 -14.97 -0.44
C ALA A 19 3.60 -15.06 -1.63
N GLU A 20 3.20 -15.71 -2.72
CA GLU A 20 4.02 -15.85 -3.92
C GLU A 20 4.23 -14.51 -4.64
N GLY A 21 3.14 -13.75 -4.84
CA GLY A 21 3.18 -12.44 -5.48
C GLY A 21 4.00 -11.43 -4.69
N ILE A 22 3.83 -11.41 -3.37
CA ILE A 22 4.64 -10.56 -2.47
C ILE A 22 6.11 -10.96 -2.55
N ALA A 23 6.44 -12.25 -2.43
CA ALA A 23 7.81 -12.71 -2.49
C ALA A 23 8.47 -12.39 -3.85
N ALA A 24 7.75 -12.56 -4.95
CA ALA A 24 8.24 -12.25 -6.29
C ALA A 24 8.59 -10.77 -6.48
N ALA A 25 7.84 -9.87 -5.83
CA ALA A 25 8.06 -8.43 -5.87
C ALA A 25 9.22 -7.95 -4.96
N LEU A 26 9.63 -8.75 -3.97
CA LEU A 26 10.74 -8.43 -3.08
C LEU A 26 12.05 -9.01 -3.60
N GLU A 27 13.17 -8.32 -3.39
CA GLU A 27 14.51 -8.80 -3.79
C GLU A 27 15.41 -9.12 -2.57
N GLY A 28 16.34 -10.06 -2.77
CA GLY A 28 17.43 -10.36 -1.85
C GLY A 28 17.01 -10.60 -0.41
N GLU A 29 17.59 -9.82 0.51
CA GLU A 29 17.39 -9.93 1.96
C GLU A 29 15.93 -9.72 2.38
N ARG A 30 15.20 -8.82 1.73
CA ARG A 30 13.80 -8.55 2.08
C ARG A 30 12.88 -9.71 1.78
N ARG A 31 13.13 -10.43 0.68
CA ARG A 31 12.37 -11.66 0.38
C ARG A 31 12.58 -12.71 1.47
N MET A 32 13.82 -12.84 1.96
CA MET A 32 14.15 -13.77 3.04
C MET A 32 13.52 -13.35 4.36
N GLU A 33 13.53 -12.06 4.68
CA GLU A 33 12.91 -11.52 5.88
C GLU A 33 11.39 -11.72 5.88
N PHE A 34 10.73 -11.46 4.74
CA PHE A 34 9.31 -11.75 4.56
C PHE A 34 8.97 -13.21 4.89
N TYR A 35 9.71 -14.17 4.30
CA TYR A 35 9.47 -15.58 4.59
C TYR A 35 9.74 -15.93 6.06
N ARG A 36 10.81 -15.39 6.64
CA ARG A 36 11.15 -15.60 8.06
C ARG A 36 10.00 -15.18 8.97
N GLU A 37 9.45 -13.99 8.75
CA GLU A 37 8.34 -13.51 9.55
C GLU A 37 7.04 -14.26 9.31
N LEU A 38 6.71 -14.53 8.05
CA LEU A 38 5.48 -15.25 7.69
C LEU A 38 5.47 -16.67 8.29
N LEU A 39 6.61 -17.36 8.28
CA LEU A 39 6.74 -18.69 8.86
C LEU A 39 6.82 -18.68 10.39
N ALA A 40 7.21 -17.56 11.00
CA ALA A 40 7.23 -17.40 12.45
C ALA A 40 5.88 -16.95 13.04
N ALA A 41 4.99 -16.40 12.21
CA ALA A 41 3.70 -15.88 12.64
C ALA A 41 2.74 -17.00 13.05
N ALA A 42 1.95 -16.76 14.10
CA ALA A 42 0.78 -17.58 14.39
C ALA A 42 -0.26 -17.42 13.25
N PRO A 43 -1.11 -18.42 12.99
CA PRO A 43 -2.11 -18.36 11.92
C PRO A 43 -2.99 -17.11 11.97
N GLU A 44 -3.38 -16.66 13.16
CA GLU A 44 -4.16 -15.45 13.41
C GLU A 44 -3.44 -14.14 13.04
N ASP A 45 -2.11 -14.14 13.05
CA ASP A 45 -1.27 -12.96 12.74
C ASP A 45 -0.80 -12.94 11.29
N ALA A 46 -0.89 -14.06 10.57
CA ALA A 46 -0.36 -14.21 9.22
C ALA A 46 -0.96 -13.20 8.23
N GLU A 47 -2.26 -12.87 8.36
CA GLU A 47 -2.91 -11.84 7.53
C GLU A 47 -2.28 -10.45 7.77
N GLY A 48 -1.96 -10.13 9.02
CA GLY A 48 -1.30 -8.88 9.38
C GLY A 48 0.08 -8.75 8.74
N VAL A 49 0.86 -9.84 8.78
CA VAL A 49 2.18 -9.93 8.13
C VAL A 49 2.04 -9.77 6.62
N LEU A 50 1.14 -10.52 5.97
CA LEU A 50 0.89 -10.43 4.53
C LEU A 50 0.48 -9.01 4.13
N ARG A 51 -0.42 -8.38 4.86
CA ARG A 51 -0.88 -7.01 4.58
C ARG A 51 0.26 -6.00 4.68
N ARG A 52 1.10 -6.10 5.72
CA ARG A 52 2.25 -5.19 5.90
C ARG A 52 3.23 -5.32 4.74
N TRP A 53 3.68 -6.54 4.46
CA TRP A 53 4.65 -6.80 3.40
C TRP A 53 4.11 -6.50 2.01
N TRP A 54 2.81 -6.69 1.79
CA TRP A 54 2.17 -6.26 0.55
C TRP A 54 2.22 -4.74 0.37
N CYS A 55 1.95 -3.95 1.42
CA CYS A 55 2.08 -2.49 1.35
C CYS A 55 3.52 -2.07 1.02
N GLU A 56 4.51 -2.70 1.64
CA GLU A 56 5.93 -2.44 1.34
C GLU A 56 6.26 -2.77 -0.12
N ALA A 57 5.91 -3.98 -0.59
CA ALA A 57 6.14 -4.40 -1.96
C ALA A 57 5.43 -3.50 -3.01
N MET A 58 4.23 -3.00 -2.70
CA MET A 58 3.53 -2.03 -3.55
C MET A 58 4.27 -0.70 -3.65
N LEU A 59 4.85 -0.21 -2.57
CA LEU A 59 5.66 1.02 -2.56
C LEU A 59 6.97 0.82 -3.32
N ASP A 60 7.64 -0.31 -3.12
CA ASP A 60 8.91 -0.62 -3.79
C ASP A 60 8.79 -0.71 -5.30
N THR A 61 7.68 -1.26 -5.76
CA THR A 61 7.42 -1.45 -7.19
C THR A 61 6.75 -0.24 -7.83
N ASP A 62 6.48 0.84 -7.07
CA ASP A 62 5.80 2.03 -7.59
C ASP A 62 6.65 2.68 -8.70
N PRO A 63 6.16 2.75 -9.95
CA PRO A 63 6.87 3.42 -11.03
C PRO A 63 7.19 4.90 -10.73
N SER A 64 6.41 5.53 -9.85
CA SER A 64 6.61 6.91 -9.41
C SER A 64 7.52 7.04 -8.18
N GLY A 65 7.93 5.92 -7.57
CA GLY A 65 8.65 5.90 -6.29
C GLY A 65 9.94 6.72 -6.32
N GLY A 66 10.77 6.57 -7.36
CA GLY A 66 12.01 7.36 -7.50
C GLY A 66 11.75 8.87 -7.54
N ARG A 67 10.76 9.29 -8.33
CA ARG A 67 10.36 10.71 -8.43
C ARG A 67 9.83 11.24 -7.10
N LEU A 68 9.02 10.46 -6.39
CA LEU A 68 8.46 10.85 -5.09
C LEU A 68 9.55 10.97 -4.03
N THR A 69 10.49 10.02 -3.98
CA THR A 69 11.65 10.05 -3.08
C THR A 69 12.52 11.27 -3.37
N GLU A 70 12.83 11.53 -4.63
CA GLU A 70 13.60 12.71 -5.03
C GLU A 70 12.89 14.01 -4.63
N ALA A 71 11.59 14.14 -4.92
CA ALA A 71 10.80 15.29 -4.51
C ALA A 71 10.77 15.46 -2.98
N ALA A 72 10.75 14.36 -2.22
CA ALA A 72 10.77 14.40 -0.76
C ALA A 72 12.11 14.93 -0.24
N LEU A 73 13.21 14.38 -0.73
CA LEU A 73 14.57 14.78 -0.34
C LEU A 73 14.87 16.24 -0.72
N ASN A 74 14.32 16.71 -1.84
CA ASN A 74 14.47 18.09 -2.31
C ASN A 74 13.46 19.07 -1.69
N GLY A 75 12.57 18.62 -0.80
CA GLY A 75 11.52 19.47 -0.21
C GLY A 75 10.51 20.00 -1.23
N ALA A 76 10.39 19.35 -2.39
CA ALA A 76 9.53 19.74 -3.51
C ALA A 76 8.21 18.95 -3.56
N LEU A 77 7.95 18.09 -2.57
CA LEU A 77 6.66 17.40 -2.48
C LEU A 77 5.52 18.42 -2.41
N PRO A 78 4.44 18.25 -3.21
CA PRO A 78 3.26 19.08 -3.09
C PRO A 78 2.69 18.97 -1.68
N THR A 79 2.76 20.06 -0.91
CA THR A 79 2.13 20.11 0.40
C THR A 79 0.69 20.60 0.23
N THR A 80 -0.20 20.07 1.05
CA THR A 80 -1.57 20.57 1.19
C THR A 80 -1.84 20.71 2.67
N SER A 81 -2.61 21.72 3.07
CA SER A 81 -3.00 21.82 4.47
C SER A 81 -3.93 20.66 4.83
N VAL A 82 -3.89 20.21 6.08
CA VAL A 82 -4.81 19.20 6.60
C VAL A 82 -6.26 19.62 6.36
N ALA A 83 -6.57 20.90 6.55
CA ALA A 83 -7.89 21.46 6.26
C ALA A 83 -8.32 21.28 4.79
N ALA A 84 -7.41 21.51 3.84
CA ALA A 84 -7.68 21.31 2.42
C ALA A 84 -7.86 19.83 2.06
N ALA A 85 -7.08 18.92 2.66
CA ALA A 85 -7.24 17.48 2.49
C ALA A 85 -8.60 17.00 3.03
N ILE A 86 -9.01 17.47 4.21
CA ILE A 86 -10.32 17.18 4.81
C ILE A 86 -11.45 17.70 3.93
N ALA A 87 -11.36 18.94 3.45
CA ALA A 87 -12.38 19.52 2.56
C ALA A 87 -12.56 18.68 1.28
N ARG A 88 -11.45 18.22 0.68
CA ARG A 88 -11.47 17.34 -0.49
C ARG A 88 -12.12 15.99 -0.20
N ARG A 89 -11.80 15.35 0.93
CA ARG A 89 -12.43 14.08 1.35
C ARG A 89 -13.94 14.23 1.55
N ARG A 90 -14.38 15.31 2.23
CA ARG A 90 -15.80 15.61 2.42
C ARG A 90 -16.51 15.84 1.08
N ALA A 91 -15.92 16.61 0.17
CA ALA A 91 -16.46 16.84 -1.17
C ALA A 91 -16.58 15.53 -1.98
N ALA A 92 -15.71 14.56 -1.73
CA ALA A 92 -15.77 13.22 -2.32
C ALA A 92 -16.69 12.24 -1.55
N GLY A 93 -17.37 12.67 -0.49
CA GLY A 93 -18.23 11.80 0.34
C GLY A 93 -17.47 10.76 1.17
N LEU A 94 -16.17 10.94 1.37
CA LEU A 94 -15.32 10.01 2.14
C LEU A 94 -15.34 10.37 3.63
N PRO A 95 -15.31 9.37 4.54
CA PRO A 95 -15.29 9.59 5.98
C PRO A 95 -14.00 10.33 6.42
N VAL A 96 -14.11 11.13 7.48
CA VAL A 96 -13.00 11.95 8.03
C VAL A 96 -12.91 11.80 9.56
N GLU A 97 -13.25 10.62 10.07
CA GLU A 97 -13.11 10.30 11.49
C GLU A 97 -11.66 10.00 11.86
#